data_AF-A0A2K8NWG3-F1
#
_entry.id   AF-A0A2K8NWG3-F1
#
_cell.length_a   1.000
_cell.length_b   1.000
_cell.length_c   1.000
_cell.angle_alpha   90.00
_cell.angle_beta   90.00
_cell.angle_gamma   90.00
#
_symmetry.space_group_name_H-M   'P 1'
#
loop_
_entity.id
_entity.type
_entity.pdbx_description
1 polymer ?
#
loop_
_entity_poly.entity_id
_entity_poly.type
_entity_poly.pdbx_seq_one_letter_code
_entity_poly.pdbx_strand_id
1 'polypeptide(L)'
;MKSDKKSLKDKFLFWRADKDDILNENELDSFFKTLFVNAGSEKEIVLELIKKRGIKSFLFYTDVRNIWYILKNGIQPTQEIILNEDENYYVWGYHQKQDSNNLDFDISSRAHFWKWAGDTNIETNKFCVIAIDPQKLAKTTTKDWIFDRSFGMINIIESIHFDTIKWILIRDEQYYNYAKKIIYELGLEIELYLSHDGLVKIGE
;
A
#
# COMPACT_ATOMS: atom_id res chain seq x y z
N MET A 1 5.34 29.01 -16.67
CA MET A 1 5.22 27.96 -15.64
C MET A 1 4.24 26.90 -16.13
N LYS A 2 4.71 25.66 -16.35
CA LYS A 2 3.89 24.50 -16.72
C LYS A 2 4.05 23.43 -15.63
N SER A 3 3.31 23.56 -14.54
CA SER A 3 2.98 22.51 -13.56
C SER A 3 1.61 22.92 -12.98
N ASP A 4 0.58 22.09 -12.73
CA ASP A 4 0.53 20.85 -11.95
C ASP A 4 -0.59 19.89 -12.43
N LYS A 5 -1.08 20.05 -13.67
CA LYS A 5 -2.23 19.24 -14.14
C LYS A 5 -1.97 17.73 -14.20
N LYS A 6 -0.72 17.27 -14.14
CA LYS A 6 -0.35 15.85 -14.11
C LYS A 6 -0.54 15.24 -12.72
N SER A 7 -0.11 15.94 -11.67
CA SER A 7 -0.22 15.50 -10.26
C SER A 7 -1.67 15.26 -9.83
N LEU A 8 -2.59 16.15 -10.23
CA LEU A 8 -4.00 16.01 -9.90
C LEU A 8 -4.69 14.83 -10.60
N LYS A 9 -4.28 14.46 -11.81
CA LYS A 9 -4.88 13.32 -12.53
C LYS A 9 -4.49 11.98 -11.91
N ASP A 10 -3.27 11.87 -11.41
CA ASP A 10 -2.80 10.66 -10.75
C ASP A 10 -3.51 10.43 -9.40
N LYS A 11 -4.03 11.49 -8.76
CA LYS A 11 -4.73 11.47 -7.45
C LYS A 11 -6.20 11.01 -7.53
N PHE A 12 -6.84 11.11 -8.70
CA PHE A 12 -8.20 10.59 -8.94
C PHE A 12 -8.22 9.10 -9.33
N LEU A 13 -7.06 8.46 -9.49
CA LEU A 13 -6.95 7.05 -9.92
C LEU A 13 -7.36 6.04 -8.85
N PHE A 14 -7.38 6.40 -7.55
CA PHE A 14 -7.85 5.48 -6.50
C PHE A 14 -9.28 4.96 -6.78
N TRP A 15 -10.12 5.79 -7.43
CA TRP A 15 -11.51 5.46 -7.76
C TRP A 15 -11.75 5.07 -9.21
N ARG A 16 -10.71 5.07 -10.06
CA ARG A 16 -10.82 4.42 -11.37
C ARG A 16 -10.62 2.93 -11.17
N ALA A 17 -11.73 2.22 -11.02
CA ALA A 17 -11.80 0.88 -11.58
C ALA A 17 -11.64 1.04 -13.10
N ASP A 18 -10.41 0.98 -13.60
CA ASP A 18 -10.24 0.72 -15.02
C ASP A 18 -10.98 -0.59 -15.29
N LYS A 19 -11.91 -0.53 -16.25
CA LYS A 19 -12.89 -1.60 -16.52
C LYS A 19 -12.25 -2.93 -16.95
N ASP A 20 -10.95 -2.90 -17.21
CA ASP A 20 -10.12 -4.04 -17.48
C ASP A 20 -9.14 -4.15 -16.32
N ASP A 21 -9.23 -5.20 -15.52
CA ASP A 21 -8.18 -5.52 -14.55
C ASP A 21 -6.90 -5.72 -15.36
N ILE A 22 -6.04 -4.69 -15.41
CA ILE A 22 -4.81 -4.65 -16.22
C ILE A 22 -3.82 -5.76 -15.77
N LEU A 23 -4.16 -6.43 -14.66
CA LEU A 23 -3.48 -7.54 -14.03
C LEU A 23 -4.25 -8.86 -14.17
N ASN A 24 -4.92 -9.11 -15.31
CA ASN A 24 -5.42 -10.46 -15.61
C ASN A 24 -4.28 -11.49 -15.44
N GLU A 25 -4.54 -12.55 -14.66
CA GLU A 25 -3.59 -13.63 -14.36
C GLU A 25 -2.85 -14.13 -15.61
N ASN A 26 -3.56 -14.29 -16.74
CA ASN A 26 -2.98 -14.77 -17.99
C ASN A 26 -1.97 -13.78 -18.61
N GLU A 27 -2.24 -12.48 -18.52
CA GLU A 27 -1.32 -11.44 -19.00
C GLU A 27 -0.09 -11.33 -18.11
N LEU A 28 -0.28 -11.43 -16.79
CA LEU A 28 0.82 -11.44 -15.84
C LEU A 28 1.69 -12.67 -16.06
N ASP A 29 1.11 -13.86 -16.11
CA ASP A 29 1.86 -15.10 -16.34
C ASP A 29 2.67 -15.06 -17.62
N SER A 30 2.09 -14.56 -18.72
CA SER A 30 2.81 -14.38 -19.99
C SER A 30 3.98 -13.39 -19.85
N PHE A 31 3.74 -12.26 -19.18
CA PHE A 31 4.77 -11.27 -18.92
C PHE A 31 5.93 -11.82 -18.07
N PHE A 32 5.61 -12.46 -16.95
CA PHE A 32 6.59 -13.08 -16.06
C PHE A 32 7.37 -14.17 -16.80
N LYS A 33 6.72 -15.07 -17.55
CA LYS A 33 7.41 -16.07 -18.38
C LYS A 33 8.42 -15.46 -19.36
N THR A 34 8.12 -14.28 -19.89
CA THR A 34 9.02 -13.58 -20.82
C THR A 34 10.24 -12.97 -20.11
N LEU A 35 10.07 -12.49 -18.88
CA LEU A 35 11.16 -11.88 -18.09
C LEU A 35 12.00 -12.89 -17.31
N PHE A 36 11.41 -14.01 -16.88
CA PHE A 36 12.09 -15.08 -16.13
C PHE A 36 13.28 -15.68 -16.90
N VAL A 37 13.33 -15.54 -18.23
CA VAL A 37 14.43 -16.04 -19.06
C VAL A 37 15.74 -15.27 -18.83
N ASN A 38 15.69 -14.03 -18.31
CA ASN A 38 16.86 -13.15 -18.17
C ASN A 38 16.99 -12.42 -16.82
N ALA A 39 16.03 -12.53 -15.90
CA ALA A 39 16.02 -11.77 -14.65
C ALA A 39 16.81 -12.46 -13.52
N GLY A 40 17.47 -11.66 -12.68
CA GLY A 40 18.27 -12.14 -11.55
C GLY A 40 17.44 -12.43 -10.29
N SER A 41 16.36 -11.68 -10.04
CA SER A 41 15.48 -11.85 -8.87
C SER A 41 14.01 -11.48 -9.16
N GLU A 42 13.07 -11.95 -8.33
CA GLU A 42 11.64 -11.66 -8.50
C GLU A 42 11.30 -10.19 -8.23
N LYS A 43 12.02 -9.55 -7.28
CA LYS A 43 12.00 -8.09 -7.08
C LYS A 43 12.32 -7.32 -8.37
N GLU A 44 13.34 -7.74 -9.12
CA GLU A 44 13.70 -7.07 -10.39
C GLU A 44 12.57 -7.18 -11.42
N ILE A 45 11.97 -8.37 -11.56
CA ILE A 45 10.85 -8.60 -12.46
C ILE A 45 9.65 -7.71 -12.09
N VAL A 46 9.35 -7.60 -10.80
CA VAL A 46 8.28 -6.73 -10.29
C VAL A 46 8.59 -5.25 -10.57
N LEU A 47 9.83 -4.80 -10.40
CA LEU A 47 10.22 -3.42 -10.72
C LEU A 47 10.09 -3.11 -12.22
N GLU A 48 10.40 -4.07 -13.09
CA GLU A 48 10.17 -3.95 -14.54
C GLU A 48 8.67 -3.89 -14.88
N LEU A 49 7.84 -4.72 -14.23
CA LEU A 49 6.38 -4.66 -14.36
C LEU A 49 5.87 -3.26 -14.03
N ILE A 50 6.30 -2.72 -12.88
CA ILE A 50 5.92 -1.38 -12.41
C ILE A 50 6.25 -0.32 -13.44
N LYS A 51 7.47 -0.36 -13.97
CA LYS A 51 7.93 0.59 -15.00
C LYS A 51 7.08 0.49 -16.27
N LYS A 52 6.81 -0.74 -16.74
CA LYS A 52 6.09 -0.99 -18.00
C LYS A 52 4.61 -0.63 -17.91
N ARG A 53 3.96 -0.97 -16.80
CA ARG A 53 2.52 -0.71 -16.57
C ARG A 53 2.24 0.67 -15.96
N GLY A 54 3.28 1.40 -15.58
CA GLY A 54 3.15 2.76 -15.05
C GLY A 54 2.62 2.83 -13.62
N ILE A 55 2.72 1.73 -12.87
CA ILE A 55 2.34 1.61 -11.45
C ILE A 55 3.13 2.63 -10.65
N LYS A 56 2.48 3.37 -9.75
CA LYS A 56 3.12 4.47 -8.99
C LYS A 56 3.40 4.09 -7.55
N SER A 57 2.59 3.19 -7.00
CA SER A 57 2.65 2.81 -5.59
C SER A 57 2.21 1.37 -5.40
N PHE A 58 2.69 0.75 -4.34
CA PHE A 58 2.01 -0.39 -3.74
C PHE A 58 1.04 0.08 -2.66
N LEU A 59 0.00 -0.68 -2.38
CA LEU A 59 -1.04 -0.34 -1.42
C LEU A 59 -1.07 -1.33 -0.27
N PHE A 60 -1.08 -0.79 0.95
CA PHE A 60 -1.29 -1.53 2.18
C PHE A 60 -2.59 -1.08 2.85
N TYR A 61 -3.47 -2.03 3.17
CA TYR A 61 -4.76 -1.79 3.79
C TYR A 61 -4.72 -2.19 5.26
N THR A 62 -5.18 -1.30 6.14
CA THR A 62 -5.15 -1.53 7.57
C THR A 62 -6.24 -0.77 8.32
N ASP A 63 -6.35 -1.04 9.61
CA ASP A 63 -7.16 -0.25 10.52
C ASP A 63 -6.49 1.10 10.80
N VAL A 64 -7.25 2.17 10.71
CA VAL A 64 -6.79 3.54 10.95
C VAL A 64 -6.18 3.72 12.35
N ARG A 65 -6.60 2.92 13.33
CA ARG A 65 -6.04 2.94 14.69
C ARG A 65 -4.55 2.59 14.74
N ASN A 66 -4.04 1.86 13.74
CA ASN A 66 -2.64 1.47 13.66
C ASN A 66 -1.73 2.61 13.18
N ILE A 67 -2.29 3.73 12.71
CA ILE A 67 -1.54 4.76 11.99
C ILE A 67 -0.37 5.33 12.79
N TRP A 68 -0.54 5.51 14.10
CA TRP A 68 0.52 6.01 14.98
C TRP A 68 1.68 5.04 15.06
N TYR A 69 1.38 3.75 15.23
CA TYR A 69 2.40 2.72 15.31
C TYR A 69 3.17 2.63 13.99
N ILE A 70 2.44 2.63 12.87
CA ILE A 70 3.02 2.52 11.53
C ILE A 70 3.90 3.73 11.19
N LEU A 71 3.48 4.95 11.54
CA LEU A 71 4.27 6.15 11.29
C LEU A 71 5.58 6.19 12.09
N LYS A 72 5.67 5.46 13.20
CA LYS A 72 6.88 5.39 14.05
C LYS A 72 7.78 4.20 13.72
N ASN A 73 7.19 3.05 13.46
CA ASN A 73 7.91 1.77 13.38
C ASN A 73 7.94 1.18 11.96
N GLY A 74 7.20 1.78 11.01
CA GLY A 74 6.94 1.17 9.71
C GLY A 74 5.86 0.10 9.78
N ILE A 75 5.68 -0.62 8.67
CA ILE A 75 4.74 -1.75 8.58
C ILE A 75 5.52 -3.03 8.86
N GLN A 76 5.18 -3.74 9.94
CA GLN A 76 5.93 -4.90 10.40
C GLN A 76 5.12 -6.18 10.25
N PRO A 77 5.74 -7.34 9.96
CA PRO A 77 5.10 -8.64 10.18
C PRO A 77 4.56 -8.73 11.61
N THR A 78 3.45 -9.43 11.84
CA THR A 78 2.78 -9.38 13.15
C THR A 78 3.65 -9.92 14.29
N GLN A 79 4.57 -10.84 14.01
CA GLN A 79 5.51 -11.37 15.01
C GLN A 79 6.59 -10.36 15.44
N GLU A 80 6.81 -9.30 14.65
CA GLU A 80 7.80 -8.25 14.91
C GLU A 80 7.19 -7.03 15.61
N ILE A 81 5.86 -7.02 15.82
CA ILE A 81 5.16 -5.93 16.51
C ILE A 81 5.43 -6.03 18.01
N ILE A 82 5.95 -4.95 18.59
CA ILE A 82 6.23 -4.84 20.02
C ILE A 82 5.39 -3.68 20.57
N LEU A 83 4.45 -4.00 21.45
CA LEU A 83 3.53 -3.03 22.05
C LEU A 83 3.87 -2.80 23.52
N ASN A 84 3.66 -1.58 23.99
CA ASN A 84 3.62 -1.29 25.42
C ASN A 84 2.32 -1.82 26.05
N GLU A 85 2.26 -1.91 27.39
CA GLU A 85 1.13 -2.51 28.13
C GLU A 85 -0.24 -1.89 27.78
N ASP A 86 -0.26 -0.59 27.47
CA ASP A 86 -1.49 0.16 27.15
C ASP A 86 -1.78 0.27 25.63
N GLU A 87 -0.92 -0.30 24.79
CA GLU A 87 -1.03 -0.19 23.34
C GLU A 87 -1.83 -1.35 22.74
N ASN A 88 -2.65 -1.02 21.75
CA ASN A 88 -3.39 -2.01 20.97
C ASN A 88 -3.05 -1.85 19.49
N TYR A 89 -2.87 -2.99 18.81
CA TYR A 89 -2.67 -3.04 17.37
C TYR A 89 -3.72 -3.96 16.73
N TYR A 90 -4.45 -3.42 15.75
CA TYR A 90 -5.62 -4.06 15.15
C TYR A 90 -5.23 -4.71 13.83
N VAL A 91 -4.81 -5.97 13.88
CA VAL A 91 -4.33 -6.71 12.71
C VAL A 91 -5.47 -7.03 11.75
N TRP A 92 -5.29 -6.65 10.49
CA TRP A 92 -6.12 -7.09 9.37
C TRP A 92 -5.38 -8.17 8.58
N GLY A 93 -5.86 -9.41 8.69
CA GLY A 93 -5.19 -10.58 8.12
C GLY A 93 -5.14 -10.64 6.59
N TYR A 94 -5.66 -9.64 5.87
CA TYR A 94 -5.57 -9.58 4.41
C TYR A 94 -4.14 -9.35 3.94
N HIS A 95 -3.52 -8.24 4.39
CA HIS A 95 -2.16 -7.89 4.03
C HIS A 95 -1.13 -8.27 5.08
N GLN A 96 -1.48 -8.26 6.36
CA GLN A 96 -0.49 -8.46 7.42
C GLN A 96 -0.50 -9.91 7.90
N LYS A 97 0.64 -10.59 7.78
CA LYS A 97 0.84 -11.99 8.17
C LYS A 97 1.88 -12.09 9.29
N GLN A 98 2.05 -13.30 9.82
CA GLN A 98 3.00 -13.56 10.89
C GLN A 98 4.43 -13.16 10.51
N ASP A 99 4.86 -13.54 9.32
CA ASP A 99 6.22 -13.41 8.81
C ASP A 99 6.37 -12.46 7.62
N SER A 100 5.26 -11.89 7.13
CA SER A 100 5.29 -11.02 5.96
C SER A 100 4.20 -9.96 5.90
N ASN A 101 4.39 -9.04 4.95
CA ASN A 101 3.42 -8.02 4.56
C ASN A 101 3.12 -8.14 3.06
N ASN A 102 1.86 -8.32 2.70
CA ASN A 102 1.41 -8.27 1.31
C ASN A 102 1.06 -6.84 0.91
N LEU A 103 1.30 -6.50 -0.34
CA LEU A 103 0.96 -5.21 -0.92
C LEU A 103 0.30 -5.41 -2.29
N ASP A 104 -0.78 -4.68 -2.50
CA ASP A 104 -1.47 -4.59 -3.79
C ASP A 104 -0.76 -3.60 -4.71
N PHE A 105 -0.93 -3.73 -6.03
CA PHE A 105 -0.59 -2.64 -6.96
C PHE A 105 -1.68 -1.56 -6.98
N ASP A 106 -1.31 -0.29 -7.15
CA ASP A 106 -2.28 0.82 -7.21
C ASP A 106 -3.28 0.77 -8.37
N ILE A 107 -2.99 -0.02 -9.40
CA ILE A 107 -3.86 -0.30 -10.55
C ILE A 107 -4.80 -1.51 -10.33
N SER A 108 -4.71 -2.21 -9.20
CA SER A 108 -5.57 -3.36 -8.89
C SER A 108 -7.05 -2.96 -8.87
N SER A 109 -7.93 -3.87 -9.32
CA SER A 109 -9.38 -3.74 -9.15
C SER A 109 -9.81 -3.79 -7.67
N ARG A 110 -8.94 -4.31 -6.78
CA ARG A 110 -9.17 -4.50 -5.34
C ARG A 110 -10.34 -5.44 -5.04
N ALA A 111 -10.76 -6.25 -6.02
CA ALA A 111 -11.90 -7.15 -5.87
C ALA A 111 -11.69 -8.17 -4.73
N HIS A 112 -10.46 -8.70 -4.61
CA HIS A 112 -10.09 -9.61 -3.52
C HIS A 112 -10.22 -8.96 -2.14
N PHE A 113 -9.83 -7.68 -2.01
CA PHE A 113 -9.92 -6.95 -0.75
C PHE A 113 -11.38 -6.76 -0.33
N TRP A 114 -12.21 -6.27 -1.26
CA TRP A 114 -13.62 -6.02 -0.95
C TRP A 114 -14.40 -7.30 -0.65
N LYS A 115 -14.08 -8.40 -1.33
CA LYS A 115 -14.63 -9.72 -0.99
C LYS A 115 -14.25 -10.13 0.43
N TRP A 116 -12.95 -10.11 0.75
CA TRP A 116 -12.46 -10.45 2.09
C TRP A 116 -13.06 -9.55 3.18
N ALA A 117 -13.20 -8.26 2.92
CA ALA A 117 -13.79 -7.30 3.85
C ALA A 117 -15.26 -7.61 4.15
N GLY A 118 -16.03 -8.00 3.13
CA GLY A 118 -17.41 -8.45 3.28
C GLY A 118 -17.52 -9.74 4.10
N ASP A 119 -16.64 -10.70 3.83
CA ASP A 119 -16.62 -12.01 4.51
C ASP A 119 -16.22 -11.91 6.00
N THR A 120 -15.40 -10.92 6.35
CA THR A 120 -14.88 -10.71 7.73
C THR A 120 -15.62 -9.64 8.53
N ASN A 121 -16.60 -8.97 7.91
CA ASN A 121 -17.43 -7.92 8.53
C ASN A 121 -16.61 -6.80 9.21
N ILE A 122 -15.50 -6.40 8.59
CA ILE A 122 -14.69 -5.27 9.08
C ILE A 122 -15.42 -3.95 8.90
N GLU A 123 -15.25 -3.08 9.89
CA GLU A 123 -15.77 -1.72 9.90
C GLU A 123 -15.05 -0.83 8.86
N THR A 124 -15.63 -0.70 7.67
CA THR A 124 -15.02 0.01 6.53
C THR A 124 -14.87 1.53 6.72
N ASN A 125 -15.46 2.10 7.78
CA ASN A 125 -15.22 3.49 8.21
C ASN A 125 -13.84 3.65 8.90
N LYS A 126 -13.31 2.59 9.51
CA LYS A 126 -11.97 2.55 10.12
C LYS A 126 -10.87 2.18 9.12
N PHE A 127 -11.19 2.20 7.83
CA PHE A 127 -10.27 1.84 6.76
C PHE A 127 -9.20 2.92 6.54
N CYS A 128 -7.95 2.47 6.45
CA CYS A 128 -6.80 3.28 6.07
C CYS A 128 -6.06 2.60 4.90
N VAL A 129 -5.65 3.42 3.92
CA VAL A 129 -4.78 2.99 2.82
C VAL A 129 -3.44 3.70 2.96
N ILE A 130 -2.37 2.93 2.95
CA ILE A 130 -1.00 3.43 2.95
C ILE A 130 -0.37 3.07 1.62
N ALA A 131 0.13 4.08 0.92
CA ALA A 131 0.84 3.87 -0.32
C ALA A 131 2.35 3.89 -0.12
N ILE A 132 2.98 2.86 -0.66
CA ILE A 132 4.40 2.58 -0.53
C ILE A 132 5.09 2.87 -1.87
N ASP A 133 6.22 3.56 -1.83
CA ASP A 133 7.08 3.80 -2.98
C ASP A 133 7.85 2.53 -3.35
N PRO A 134 7.63 1.95 -4.54
CA PRO A 134 8.33 0.72 -4.93
C PRO A 134 9.84 0.90 -5.04
N GLN A 135 10.31 2.08 -5.44
CA GLN A 135 11.74 2.35 -5.64
C GLN A 135 12.44 2.58 -4.30
N LYS A 136 11.80 3.26 -3.34
CA LYS A 136 12.34 3.34 -1.98
C LYS A 136 12.30 1.97 -1.30
N LEU A 137 11.18 1.25 -1.41
CA LEU A 137 11.03 -0.09 -0.85
C LEU A 137 12.14 -1.02 -1.35
N ALA A 138 12.43 -1.03 -2.65
CA ALA A 138 13.48 -1.87 -3.23
C ALA A 138 14.88 -1.57 -2.67
N LYS A 139 15.14 -0.30 -2.29
CA LYS A 139 16.41 0.13 -1.70
C LYS A 139 16.50 -0.19 -0.21
N THR A 140 15.38 -0.20 0.49
CA THR A 140 15.33 -0.43 1.95
C THR A 140 15.17 -1.89 2.31
N THR A 141 14.63 -2.74 1.41
CA THR A 141 14.49 -4.18 1.67
C THR A 141 15.69 -4.97 1.19
N THR A 142 16.12 -5.93 2.00
CA THR A 142 17.30 -6.76 1.71
C THR A 142 16.95 -8.10 1.09
N LYS A 143 15.81 -8.69 1.48
CA LYS A 143 15.31 -9.96 0.93
C LYS A 143 14.66 -9.73 -0.42
N ASP A 144 14.59 -10.79 -1.21
CA ASP A 144 13.82 -10.79 -2.45
C ASP A 144 12.32 -10.68 -2.13
N TRP A 145 11.55 -10.22 -3.10
CA TRP A 145 10.09 -10.14 -2.98
C TRP A 145 9.47 -11.39 -3.57
N ILE A 146 8.32 -11.82 -3.06
CA ILE A 146 7.55 -12.92 -3.64
C ILE A 146 6.33 -12.37 -4.35
N PHE A 147 6.10 -12.71 -5.60
CA PHE A 147 4.91 -12.28 -6.33
C PHE A 147 3.81 -13.35 -6.26
N ASP A 148 2.74 -13.05 -5.53
CA ASP A 148 1.52 -13.85 -5.51
C ASP A 148 0.66 -13.51 -6.72
N ARG A 149 0.75 -14.36 -7.74
CA ARG A 149 0.05 -14.20 -9.01
C ARG A 149 -1.47 -14.34 -8.89
N SER A 150 -1.94 -15.17 -7.96
CA SER A 150 -3.37 -15.45 -7.79
C SER A 150 -4.12 -14.27 -7.18
N PHE A 151 -3.43 -13.45 -6.39
CA PHE A 151 -3.99 -12.25 -5.80
C PHE A 151 -3.46 -10.96 -6.43
N GLY A 152 -2.47 -11.05 -7.32
CA GLY A 152 -1.80 -9.88 -7.89
C GLY A 152 -1.10 -9.04 -6.84
N MET A 153 -0.51 -9.68 -5.83
CA MET A 153 0.14 -9.03 -4.70
C MET A 153 1.63 -9.32 -4.66
N ILE A 154 2.38 -8.42 -4.05
CA ILE A 154 3.77 -8.69 -3.67
C ILE A 154 3.83 -8.97 -2.17
N ASN A 155 4.64 -9.93 -1.77
CA ASN A 155 4.87 -10.33 -0.39
C ASN A 155 6.29 -9.92 0.01
N ILE A 156 6.37 -9.14 1.08
CA ILE A 156 7.59 -8.62 1.69
C ILE A 156 7.83 -9.36 3.01
N ILE A 157 8.86 -10.21 3.07
CA ILE A 157 9.19 -11.05 4.23
C ILE A 157 10.13 -10.30 5.21
N GLU A 158 9.86 -9.02 5.42
CA GLU A 158 10.58 -8.16 6.36
C GLU A 158 9.73 -6.93 6.71
N SER A 159 10.16 -6.18 7.73
CA SER A 159 9.58 -4.88 8.05
C SER A 159 9.77 -3.87 6.91
N ILE A 160 8.72 -3.14 6.58
CA ILE A 160 8.70 -2.05 5.60
C ILE A 160 8.93 -0.74 6.34
N HIS A 161 10.05 -0.09 6.06
CA HIS A 161 10.45 1.14 6.74
C HIS A 161 9.51 2.32 6.41
N PHE A 162 9.25 3.20 7.38
CA PHE A 162 8.26 4.29 7.27
C PHE A 162 8.61 5.33 6.19
N ASP A 163 9.89 5.48 5.84
CA ASP A 163 10.37 6.41 4.80
C ASP A 163 9.93 6.02 3.38
N THR A 164 9.50 4.76 3.20
CA THR A 164 8.93 4.23 1.96
C THR A 164 7.49 4.71 1.75
N ILE A 165 6.81 5.20 2.79
CA ILE A 165 5.44 5.68 2.70
C ILE A 165 5.41 6.99 1.90
N LYS A 166 4.61 7.02 0.84
CA LYS A 166 4.40 8.20 -0.02
C LYS A 166 3.22 9.02 0.44
N TRP A 167 2.11 8.32 0.66
CA TRP A 167 0.87 8.94 1.05
C TRP A 167 0.00 8.01 1.85
N ILE A 168 -0.92 8.60 2.59
CA ILE A 168 -1.88 7.90 3.43
C ILE A 168 -3.27 8.48 3.17
N LEU A 169 -4.24 7.59 2.93
CA LEU A 169 -5.65 7.92 2.82
C LEU A 169 -6.37 7.44 4.07
N ILE A 170 -7.06 8.36 4.74
CA ILE A 170 -7.84 8.12 5.93
C ILE A 170 -9.28 8.57 5.68
N ARG A 171 -10.26 7.81 6.16
CA ARG A 171 -11.68 8.20 6.10
C ARG A 171 -12.17 8.96 7.33
N ASP A 172 -11.53 8.71 8.47
CA ASP A 172 -11.90 9.31 9.74
C ASP A 172 -11.13 10.62 10.00
N GLU A 173 -11.86 11.72 10.18
CA GLU A 173 -11.28 13.05 10.36
C GLU A 173 -10.45 13.19 11.65
N GLN A 174 -10.83 12.51 12.73
CA GLN A 174 -10.07 12.54 13.98
C GLN A 174 -8.70 11.90 13.78
N TYR A 175 -8.65 10.73 13.15
CA TYR A 175 -7.38 10.07 12.85
C TYR A 175 -6.57 10.77 11.77
N TYR A 176 -7.23 11.44 10.82
CA TYR A 176 -6.54 12.31 9.86
C TYR A 176 -5.76 13.41 10.58
N ASN A 177 -6.43 14.16 11.46
CA ASN A 177 -5.77 15.24 12.21
C ASN A 177 -4.66 14.70 13.12
N TYR A 178 -4.87 13.52 13.71
CA TYR A 178 -3.87 12.86 14.52
C TYR A 178 -2.63 12.46 13.71
N ALA A 179 -2.81 11.82 12.55
CA ALA A 179 -1.72 11.46 11.64
C ALA A 179 -0.98 12.70 11.12
N LYS A 180 -1.69 13.78 10.77
CA LYS A 180 -1.10 15.06 10.34
C LYS A 180 -0.14 15.61 11.39
N LYS A 181 -0.53 15.57 12.66
CA LYS A 181 0.31 16.01 13.78
C LYS A 181 1.58 15.16 13.91
N ILE A 182 1.46 13.84 13.85
CA ILE A 182 2.61 12.92 13.97
C ILE A 182 3.59 13.11 12.80
N ILE A 183 3.07 13.21 11.57
CA ILE A 183 3.87 13.47 10.36
C ILE A 183 4.67 14.76 10.51
N TYR A 184 4.02 15.83 11.00
CA TYR A 184 4.68 17.10 11.26
C TYR A 184 5.75 17.01 12.35
N GLU A 185 5.44 16.39 13.49
CA GLU A 185 6.36 16.23 14.62
C GLU A 185 7.61 15.41 14.27
N LEU A 186 7.44 14.38 13.43
CA LEU A 186 8.53 13.52 12.97
C LEU A 186 9.24 14.06 11.71
N GLY A 187 8.76 15.17 11.13
CA GLY A 187 9.33 15.76 9.92
C GLY A 187 9.25 14.84 8.69
N LEU A 188 8.19 14.03 8.60
CA LEU A 188 8.01 13.05 7.52
C LEU A 188 7.45 13.71 6.26
N GLU A 189 7.97 13.33 5.10
CA GLU A 189 7.49 13.79 3.79
C GLU A 189 6.39 12.86 3.25
N ILE A 190 5.26 12.80 3.96
CA ILE A 190 4.11 11.94 3.62
C ILE A 190 2.90 12.81 3.26
N GLU A 191 2.32 12.62 2.08
CA GLU A 191 1.07 13.30 1.72
C GLU A 191 -0.12 12.64 2.47
N LEU A 192 -0.99 13.43 3.07
CA LEU A 192 -2.14 12.93 3.82
C LEU A 192 -3.46 13.35 3.17
N TYR A 193 -4.32 12.37 2.91
CA TYR A 193 -5.60 12.53 2.22
C TYR A 193 -6.76 12.13 3.13
N LEU A 194 -7.82 12.94 3.08
CA LEU A 194 -9.07 12.66 3.76
C LEU A 194 -10.13 12.27 2.72
N SER A 195 -10.74 11.09 2.86
CA SER A 195 -11.77 10.60 1.94
C SER A 195 -13.13 10.43 2.60
N HIS A 196 -14.14 11.06 2.00
CA HIS A 196 -15.55 10.87 2.35
C HIS A 196 -16.34 10.46 1.11
N ASP A 197 -16.92 9.26 1.10
CA ASP A 197 -17.87 8.79 0.09
C ASP A 197 -17.50 9.11 -1.37
N GLY A 198 -16.22 8.87 -1.72
CA GLY A 198 -15.68 9.08 -3.08
C GLY A 198 -15.05 10.47 -3.33
N LEU A 199 -15.17 11.41 -2.38
CA LEU A 199 -14.49 12.70 -2.42
C LEU A 199 -13.17 12.64 -1.64
N VAL A 200 -12.06 12.83 -2.35
CA VAL A 200 -10.73 12.97 -1.76
C VAL A 200 -10.39 14.45 -1.65
N LYS A 201 -10.04 14.91 -0.44
CA LYS A 201 -9.51 16.25 -0.20
C LYS A 201 -8.05 16.16 0.23
N ILE A 202 -7.23 17.05 -0.31
CA ILE A 202 -5.92 17.37 0.25
C ILE A 202 -6.20 18.29 1.43
N GLY A 203 -5.68 17.99 2.62
CA GLY A 203 -5.79 18.93 3.73
C GLY A 203 -4.95 20.15 3.47
N GLU A 204 -5.57 21.33 3.62
CA GLU A 204 -4.91 22.64 3.58
C GLU A 204 -3.88 22.80 4.72
#